data_AF-A0A9P0IPR3-F1
#
_entry.id   AF-A0A9P0IPR3-F1
#
_cell.length_a   1.000
_cell.length_b   1.000
_cell.length_c   1.000
_cell.angle_alpha   90.00
_cell.angle_beta   90.00
_cell.angle_gamma   90.00
#
_symmetry.space_group_name_H-M   'P 1'
#
loop_
_entity.id
_entity.type
_entity.pdbx_description
1 polymer ?
#
loop_
_entity_poly.entity_id
_entity_poly.type
_entity_poly.pdbx_seq_one_letter_code
_entity_poly.pdbx_strand_id
1 'polypeptide(L)'
;MAPTLPEWASIVKNKVLRLFQDPNQQQYDEFEFANKSHLEKSSIPYTEDYSGSGEFGLQSPTESLASPVRPPLRHIDKYIKPEIPNISKRYTIAILTCVGFMISFGMRCNMSMAKLKFHIGSDDDNDAQNNITTTTAHTPLGNTPIHERPINWSLGSFVAIEMSFFCGYLITQVPGGFLASMYPANRVFGIAIAMSSCLNLLVPSATEIEKSFYVIVIRMFQGLVEGVTYPACHGIWRHWAPPLERSRLATIALCGSYAGVVVGMPLSGTLIDWFSWEAPFYVYGVLGLIWYVFWLWLCFEKPSLHPTISARELNYIESSLGAAKQSAAPTILNTPWKEFFTSMPVYAIIVANFCRSWNFYLLVLFQASYLHSFNFEVSATGYIGALPHLLMTIVVPLGGLLADHLRKNGILSTTAVRKIFNCGGFGMEATFFLVLANARTPLMATIALTCGVAFSGFAISGFNVNHLDIAPRYASILMGISNGIGTIAGLLCPIAINIIIRHKTRQSWSEVFILAAVIHYIGVIFYGIFASGELQPWAEPKVEEDQQMDEVNVDKKSKLSSYGSVEQSSGKGFVNAGLNTKSSAGDAEPAPPTDNPTNPFLAKPAVAATNPFVTSE
;
A
#
# COMPACT_ATOMS: atom_id res chain seq x y z
N MET A 1 -2.51 9.51 -39.82
CA MET A 1 -3.92 9.06 -39.61
C MET A 1 -4.02 8.46 -38.22
N ALA A 2 -5.16 8.61 -37.54
CA ALA A 2 -5.41 7.92 -36.28
C ALA A 2 -6.01 6.52 -36.56
N PRO A 3 -5.60 5.46 -35.84
CA PRO A 3 -6.16 4.12 -36.03
C PRO A 3 -7.60 4.05 -35.56
N THR A 4 -8.40 3.25 -36.26
CA THR A 4 -9.83 3.06 -36.03
C THR A 4 -10.10 2.21 -34.78
N LEU A 5 -11.35 2.23 -34.28
CA LEU A 5 -11.75 1.50 -33.07
C LEU A 5 -11.43 -0.03 -33.14
N PRO A 6 -11.64 -0.73 -34.28
CA PRO A 6 -11.26 -2.13 -34.42
C PRO A 6 -9.75 -2.38 -34.38
N GLU A 7 -8.93 -1.46 -34.91
CA GLU A 7 -7.47 -1.52 -34.80
C GLU A 7 -7.01 -1.30 -33.37
N TRP A 8 -7.63 -0.36 -32.64
CA TRP A 8 -7.39 -0.20 -31.21
C TRP A 8 -7.72 -1.47 -30.42
N ALA A 9 -8.85 -2.11 -30.72
CA ALA A 9 -9.24 -3.38 -30.10
C ALA A 9 -8.25 -4.52 -30.44
N SER A 10 -7.74 -4.60 -31.67
CA SER A 10 -6.76 -5.62 -32.06
C SER A 10 -5.37 -5.37 -31.44
N ILE A 11 -4.94 -4.11 -31.35
CA ILE A 11 -3.69 -3.71 -30.67
C ILE A 11 -3.76 -4.02 -29.17
N VAL A 12 -4.87 -3.70 -28.50
CA VAL A 12 -5.08 -4.03 -27.08
C VAL A 12 -5.14 -5.55 -26.90
N LYS A 13 -5.92 -6.27 -27.71
CA LYS A 13 -5.98 -7.75 -27.67
C LYS A 13 -4.60 -8.38 -27.84
N ASN A 14 -3.82 -7.93 -28.82
CA ASN A 14 -2.47 -8.46 -29.08
C ASN A 14 -1.48 -8.11 -27.96
N LYS A 15 -1.57 -6.92 -27.35
CA LYS A 15 -0.76 -6.57 -26.17
C LYS A 15 -1.14 -7.40 -24.94
N VAL A 16 -2.43 -7.66 -24.71
CA VAL A 16 -2.90 -8.53 -23.63
C VAL A 16 -2.46 -9.99 -23.86
N LEU A 17 -2.57 -10.53 -25.08
CA LEU A 17 -2.09 -11.87 -25.40
C LEU A 17 -0.56 -12.02 -25.22
N ARG A 18 0.24 -10.99 -25.54
CA ARG A 18 1.69 -11.00 -25.28
C ARG A 18 2.07 -11.12 -23.79
N LEU A 19 1.20 -10.70 -22.86
CA LEU A 19 1.43 -10.91 -21.42
C LEU A 19 1.31 -12.38 -20.99
N PHE A 20 0.78 -13.25 -21.86
CA PHE A 20 0.56 -14.67 -21.58
C PHE A 20 1.37 -15.62 -22.47
N GLN A 21 2.28 -15.11 -23.33
CA GLN A 21 3.17 -15.94 -24.16
C GLN A 21 4.39 -16.45 -23.38
N ASP A 22 5.05 -17.46 -23.96
CA ASP A 22 6.15 -18.24 -23.36
C ASP A 22 7.25 -17.34 -22.76
N PRO A 23 7.69 -17.59 -21.51
CA PRO A 23 8.70 -16.77 -20.84
C PRO A 23 10.06 -16.69 -21.57
N ASN A 24 10.37 -17.64 -22.46
CA ASN A 24 11.57 -17.58 -23.30
C ASN A 24 11.39 -16.68 -24.54
N GLN A 25 10.15 -16.40 -24.95
CA GLN A 25 9.80 -15.51 -26.08
C GLN A 25 9.31 -14.13 -25.63
N GLN A 26 9.35 -13.79 -24.33
CA GLN A 26 9.20 -12.40 -23.89
C GLN A 26 10.42 -11.58 -24.31
N GLN A 27 10.37 -11.08 -25.56
CA GLN A 27 11.21 -9.99 -26.04
C GLN A 27 10.86 -8.76 -25.20
N TYR A 28 11.67 -8.52 -24.16
CA TYR A 28 11.63 -7.27 -23.39
C TYR A 28 11.73 -6.13 -24.40
N ASP A 29 10.77 -5.19 -24.35
CA ASP A 29 10.58 -4.13 -25.34
C ASP A 29 11.92 -3.45 -25.68
N GLU A 30 12.25 -3.39 -26.97
CA GLU A 30 13.55 -2.94 -27.50
C GLU A 30 13.68 -1.40 -27.49
N PHE A 31 13.30 -0.80 -26.35
CA PHE A 31 13.15 0.62 -26.11
C PHE A 31 14.29 1.23 -25.28
N GLU A 32 15.24 0.43 -24.80
CA GLU A 32 16.24 0.84 -23.80
C GLU A 32 17.67 1.05 -24.37
N PHE A 33 17.90 0.90 -25.68
CA PHE A 33 19.21 1.14 -26.33
C PHE A 33 19.25 2.35 -27.30
N ALA A 34 18.26 3.24 -27.23
CA ALA A 34 18.19 4.44 -28.06
C ALA A 34 19.11 5.59 -27.58
N ASN A 35 20.40 5.33 -27.30
CA ASN A 35 21.39 6.40 -27.06
C ASN A 35 22.88 6.00 -27.26
N LYS A 36 23.20 5.24 -28.32
CA LYS A 36 24.61 4.89 -28.65
C LYS A 36 25.49 6.07 -29.11
N SER A 37 24.91 7.22 -29.43
CA SER A 37 25.61 8.38 -30.02
C SER A 37 26.56 9.14 -29.07
N HIS A 38 26.54 8.88 -27.77
CA HIS A 38 27.27 9.67 -26.76
C HIS A 38 28.47 8.98 -26.09
N LEU A 39 28.82 7.74 -26.47
CA LEU A 39 29.93 6.98 -25.85
C LEU A 39 31.13 6.67 -26.77
N GLU A 40 31.04 6.93 -28.08
CA GLU A 40 32.13 6.65 -29.05
C GLU A 40 33.20 7.77 -29.16
N LYS A 41 33.43 8.54 -28.08
CA LYS A 41 34.44 9.62 -28.07
C LYS A 41 35.31 9.68 -26.79
N SER A 42 35.90 8.55 -26.42
CA SER A 42 37.10 8.51 -25.58
C SER A 42 38.05 7.40 -26.06
N SER A 43 39.20 7.78 -26.58
CA SER A 43 40.15 6.89 -27.28
C SER A 43 41.17 6.23 -26.35
N ILE A 44 41.38 4.92 -26.51
CA ILE A 44 42.64 4.24 -26.15
C ILE A 44 42.96 3.27 -27.30
N PRO A 45 44.10 3.43 -28.02
CA PRO A 45 44.54 2.46 -29.01
C PRO A 45 45.31 1.32 -28.34
N TYR A 46 44.85 0.07 -28.51
CA TYR A 46 45.67 -1.10 -28.28
C TYR A 46 46.20 -1.63 -29.62
N THR A 47 47.50 -1.84 -29.69
CA THR A 47 48.20 -2.47 -30.82
C THR A 47 48.36 -3.96 -30.55
N GLU A 48 47.86 -4.81 -31.44
CA GLU A 48 48.23 -6.23 -31.48
C GLU A 48 48.77 -6.57 -32.87
N ASP A 49 50.10 -6.72 -32.97
CA ASP A 49 50.68 -7.67 -33.90
C ASP A 49 50.41 -9.07 -33.35
N TYR A 50 49.77 -9.95 -34.12
CA TYR A 50 50.31 -11.28 -34.44
C TYR A 50 49.48 -11.97 -35.52
N SER A 51 50.14 -12.76 -36.37
CA SER A 51 49.52 -13.50 -37.46
C SER A 51 49.04 -14.89 -37.03
N GLY A 52 47.79 -15.23 -37.36
CA GLY A 52 47.22 -16.55 -37.10
C GLY A 52 45.96 -16.80 -37.93
N SER A 53 46.07 -17.63 -38.97
CA SER A 53 44.97 -17.98 -39.87
C SER A 53 44.12 -19.12 -39.29
N GLY A 54 42.82 -18.89 -39.06
CA GLY A 54 41.88 -19.93 -38.62
C GLY A 54 40.40 -19.52 -38.71
N GLU A 55 39.72 -20.07 -39.72
CA GLU A 55 38.27 -20.26 -39.91
C GLU A 55 37.23 -19.31 -39.26
N PHE A 56 36.35 -18.74 -40.10
CA PHE A 56 35.18 -17.97 -39.67
C PHE A 56 34.11 -18.83 -38.98
N GLY A 57 34.13 -18.88 -37.64
CA GLY A 57 33.02 -19.39 -36.83
C GLY A 57 31.99 -18.28 -36.53
N LEU A 58 30.73 -18.47 -36.94
CA LEU A 58 29.62 -17.58 -36.54
C LEU A 58 29.33 -17.74 -35.03
N GLN A 59 29.79 -16.79 -34.20
CA GLN A 59 29.39 -16.77 -32.79
C GLN A 59 27.93 -16.31 -32.66
N SER A 60 27.08 -17.20 -32.15
CA SER A 60 25.68 -16.93 -31.84
C SER A 60 25.54 -15.92 -30.69
N PRO A 61 24.60 -14.96 -30.73
CA PRO A 61 24.37 -13.97 -29.67
C PRO A 61 23.65 -14.59 -28.46
N THR A 62 24.30 -15.54 -27.79
CA THR A 62 23.83 -16.23 -26.58
C THR A 62 24.96 -16.41 -25.57
N GLU A 63 25.60 -15.30 -25.17
CA GLU A 63 26.19 -15.25 -23.83
C GLU A 63 25.07 -15.45 -22.80
N SER A 64 24.93 -16.67 -22.30
CA SER A 64 23.99 -16.99 -21.24
C SER A 64 24.45 -16.28 -19.96
N LEU A 65 23.78 -15.18 -19.60
CA LEU A 65 24.00 -14.44 -18.35
C LEU A 65 24.26 -15.41 -17.19
N ALA A 66 25.46 -15.31 -16.60
CA ALA A 66 25.92 -16.22 -15.55
C ALA A 66 24.83 -16.39 -14.47
N SER A 67 24.47 -17.64 -14.20
CA SER A 67 23.33 -17.92 -13.31
C SER A 67 23.63 -17.39 -11.91
N PRO A 68 22.79 -16.49 -11.36
CA PRO A 68 23.04 -15.91 -10.03
C PRO A 68 23.01 -17.00 -8.97
N VAL A 69 23.86 -16.87 -7.95
CA VAL A 69 23.91 -17.81 -6.82
C VAL A 69 22.55 -17.82 -6.12
N ARG A 70 21.81 -18.93 -6.28
CA ARG A 70 20.44 -19.06 -5.77
C ARG A 70 20.46 -19.44 -4.28
N PRO A 71 19.54 -18.90 -3.45
CA PRO A 71 19.32 -19.41 -2.11
C PRO A 71 18.76 -20.84 -2.15
N PRO A 72 18.95 -21.65 -1.09
CA PRO A 72 18.37 -22.99 -1.01
C PRO A 72 16.83 -22.95 -1.04
N LEU A 73 16.24 -23.84 -1.83
CA LEU A 73 14.79 -24.05 -1.90
C LEU A 73 14.20 -24.41 -0.53
N ARG A 74 13.08 -23.79 -0.15
CA ARG A 74 12.32 -24.21 1.05
C ARG A 74 11.74 -25.60 0.81
N HIS A 75 11.37 -26.32 1.88
CA HIS A 75 10.89 -27.70 1.76
C HIS A 75 9.70 -27.83 0.80
N ILE A 76 8.77 -26.85 0.77
CA ILE A 76 7.62 -26.83 -0.14
C ILE A 76 8.00 -26.53 -1.60
N ASP A 77 9.02 -25.70 -1.82
CA ASP A 77 9.48 -25.30 -3.16
C ASP A 77 10.11 -26.46 -3.95
N LYS A 78 10.45 -27.56 -3.26
CA LYS A 78 10.89 -28.83 -3.87
C LYS A 78 9.76 -29.59 -4.56
N TYR A 79 8.50 -29.39 -4.13
CA TYR A 79 7.32 -30.07 -4.66
C TYR A 79 6.49 -29.18 -5.56
N ILE A 80 6.35 -27.89 -5.21
CA ILE A 80 5.64 -26.90 -6.02
C ILE A 80 6.50 -25.63 -6.12
N LYS A 81 7.09 -25.42 -7.31
CA LYS A 81 7.89 -24.22 -7.60
C LYS A 81 7.08 -22.96 -7.29
N PRO A 82 7.61 -21.97 -6.55
CA PRO A 82 6.91 -20.71 -6.30
C PRO A 82 6.89 -19.86 -7.57
N GLU A 83 5.92 -20.11 -8.45
CA GLU A 83 5.67 -19.33 -9.66
C GLU A 83 4.27 -19.51 -10.22
N ILE A 84 3.70 -18.41 -10.72
CA ILE A 84 2.57 -18.45 -11.65
C ILE A 84 3.15 -18.54 -13.08
N PRO A 85 2.72 -19.50 -13.92
CA PRO A 85 3.20 -19.60 -15.30
C PRO A 85 3.02 -18.31 -16.10
N ASN A 86 3.98 -18.01 -16.97
CA ASN A 86 4.03 -16.89 -17.91
C ASN A 86 4.00 -15.47 -17.30
N ILE A 87 3.88 -15.32 -15.97
CA ILE A 87 3.91 -14.01 -15.28
C ILE A 87 5.29 -13.77 -14.63
N SER A 88 5.88 -12.60 -14.92
CA SER A 88 7.12 -12.10 -14.30
C SER A 88 6.96 -11.93 -12.78
N LYS A 89 8.04 -12.15 -12.00
CA LYS A 89 7.95 -12.26 -10.54
C LYS A 89 7.52 -10.92 -9.89
N ARG A 90 8.01 -9.78 -10.39
CA ARG A 90 7.57 -8.43 -9.96
C ARG A 90 6.07 -8.18 -10.17
N TYR A 91 5.49 -8.70 -11.26
CA TYR A 91 4.05 -8.61 -11.53
C TYR A 91 3.21 -9.56 -10.67
N THR A 92 3.73 -10.76 -10.38
CA THR A 92 3.11 -11.72 -9.46
C THR A 92 2.88 -11.06 -8.09
N ILE A 93 3.89 -10.35 -7.56
CA ILE A 93 3.78 -9.62 -6.30
C ILE A 93 2.79 -8.45 -6.40
N ALA A 94 2.75 -7.72 -7.52
CA ALA A 94 1.78 -6.62 -7.70
C ALA A 94 0.32 -7.11 -7.71
N ILE A 95 0.05 -8.24 -8.38
CA ILE A 95 -1.28 -8.88 -8.41
C ILE A 95 -1.64 -9.42 -7.02
N LEU A 96 -0.73 -10.11 -6.33
CA LEU A 96 -1.01 -10.60 -4.97
C LEU A 96 -1.25 -9.46 -3.97
N THR A 97 -0.52 -8.35 -4.10
CA THR A 97 -0.71 -7.14 -3.26
C THR A 97 -2.07 -6.49 -3.53
N CYS A 98 -2.49 -6.44 -4.81
CA CYS A 98 -3.82 -6.00 -5.23
C CYS A 98 -4.94 -6.86 -4.61
N VAL A 99 -4.82 -8.20 -4.68
CA VAL A 99 -5.79 -9.11 -4.02
C VAL A 99 -5.78 -8.94 -2.50
N GLY A 100 -4.63 -8.69 -1.88
CA GLY A 100 -4.53 -8.41 -0.44
C GLY A 100 -5.29 -7.15 -0.02
N PHE A 101 -5.12 -6.04 -0.76
CA PHE A 101 -5.93 -4.84 -0.55
C PHE A 101 -7.41 -5.08 -0.87
N MET A 102 -7.75 -5.89 -1.88
CA MET A 102 -9.13 -6.22 -2.23
C MET A 102 -9.86 -6.92 -1.08
N ILE A 103 -9.21 -7.85 -0.39
CA ILE A 103 -9.76 -8.53 0.79
C ILE A 103 -9.88 -7.57 1.98
N SER A 104 -8.84 -6.79 2.28
CA SER A 104 -8.83 -5.82 3.38
C SER A 104 -9.92 -4.74 3.23
N PHE A 105 -10.09 -4.16 2.03
CA PHE A 105 -11.15 -3.20 1.79
C PHE A 105 -12.55 -3.83 1.73
N GLY A 106 -12.68 -5.08 1.27
CA GLY A 106 -13.92 -5.85 1.40
C GLY A 106 -14.35 -6.03 2.86
N MET A 107 -13.41 -6.34 3.76
CA MET A 107 -13.69 -6.46 5.21
C MET A 107 -14.28 -5.18 5.82
N ARG A 108 -13.85 -4.00 5.34
CA ARG A 108 -14.38 -2.70 5.81
C ARG A 108 -15.84 -2.48 5.38
N CYS A 109 -16.23 -2.97 4.20
CA CYS A 109 -17.62 -2.87 3.71
C CYS A 109 -18.61 -3.74 4.49
N ASN A 110 -18.18 -4.84 5.12
CA ASN A 110 -19.05 -5.78 5.83
C ASN A 110 -19.96 -5.08 6.85
N MET A 111 -19.41 -4.19 7.69
CA MET A 111 -20.18 -3.48 8.72
C MET A 111 -21.11 -2.42 8.12
N SER A 112 -20.68 -1.74 7.05
CA SER A 112 -21.51 -0.76 6.33
C SER A 112 -22.75 -1.38 5.69
N MET A 113 -22.69 -2.68 5.33
CA MET A 113 -23.83 -3.44 4.83
C MET A 113 -24.64 -4.11 5.95
N ALA A 114 -23.99 -4.72 6.95
CA ALA A 114 -24.66 -5.38 8.07
C ALA A 114 -25.56 -4.41 8.88
N LYS A 115 -25.13 -3.15 9.05
CA LYS A 115 -25.93 -2.11 9.72
C LYS A 115 -27.25 -1.75 9.04
N LEU A 116 -27.53 -2.25 7.83
CA LEU A 116 -28.83 -2.11 7.17
C LEU A 116 -29.90 -3.10 7.70
N LYS A 117 -29.50 -4.18 8.38
CA LYS A 117 -30.42 -5.12 9.07
C LYS A 117 -30.65 -4.76 10.54
N PHE A 118 -29.69 -4.07 11.17
CA PHE A 118 -29.77 -3.73 12.59
C PHE A 118 -30.81 -2.64 12.88
N HIS A 119 -31.62 -2.86 13.91
CA HIS A 119 -32.58 -1.89 14.38
C HIS A 119 -31.88 -0.85 15.28
N ILE A 120 -31.57 0.32 14.71
CA ILE A 120 -31.08 1.47 15.50
C ILE A 120 -32.25 2.04 16.29
N GLY A 121 -32.40 1.59 17.53
CA GLY A 121 -33.38 2.11 18.48
C GLY A 121 -33.21 3.61 18.72
N SER A 122 -34.32 4.32 18.87
CA SER A 122 -34.31 5.71 19.31
C SER A 122 -33.99 5.77 20.80
N ASP A 123 -33.31 6.82 21.28
CA ASP A 123 -33.10 7.00 22.72
C ASP A 123 -34.43 7.27 23.49
N ASP A 124 -35.55 7.43 22.78
CA ASP A 124 -36.93 7.50 23.30
C ASP A 124 -37.65 6.12 23.43
N ASP A 125 -37.20 5.08 22.72
CA ASP A 125 -37.92 3.79 22.54
C ASP A 125 -37.76 2.81 23.74
N ASN A 126 -38.34 3.15 24.88
CA ASN A 126 -38.26 2.31 26.10
C ASN A 126 -39.05 0.98 26.02
N ASP A 127 -39.93 0.79 25.02
CA ASP A 127 -40.79 -0.41 24.89
C ASP A 127 -40.18 -1.56 24.05
N ALA A 128 -39.02 -1.36 23.42
CA ALA A 128 -38.50 -2.26 22.37
C ALA A 128 -37.90 -3.61 22.85
N GLN A 129 -38.07 -4.00 24.12
CA GLN A 129 -37.20 -5.00 24.77
C GLN A 129 -37.65 -6.49 24.66
N ASN A 130 -38.86 -6.79 24.16
CA ASN A 130 -39.40 -8.17 24.14
C ASN A 130 -39.87 -8.71 22.77
N ASN A 131 -39.79 -7.92 21.69
CA ASN A 131 -40.39 -8.31 20.40
C ASN A 131 -39.37 -9.00 19.47
N ILE A 132 -39.47 -10.32 19.33
CA ILE A 132 -38.73 -11.08 18.29
C ILE A 132 -39.38 -10.78 16.93
N THR A 133 -38.87 -9.78 16.22
CA THR A 133 -39.29 -9.43 14.86
C THR A 133 -38.89 -10.53 13.88
N THR A 134 -39.85 -11.42 13.58
CA THR A 134 -39.67 -12.50 12.60
C THR A 134 -39.70 -11.94 11.19
N THR A 135 -38.56 -11.42 10.75
CA THR A 135 -38.38 -10.83 9.41
C THR A 135 -38.29 -11.94 8.37
N THR A 136 -39.42 -12.25 7.70
CA THR A 136 -39.43 -13.18 6.56
C THR A 136 -38.77 -12.55 5.33
N ALA A 137 -37.45 -12.73 5.20
CA ALA A 137 -36.74 -12.46 3.96
C ALA A 137 -37.15 -13.49 2.89
N HIS A 138 -37.52 -13.03 1.69
CA HIS A 138 -37.78 -13.91 0.55
C HIS A 138 -36.46 -14.37 -0.07
N THR A 139 -35.86 -15.43 0.46
CA THR A 139 -34.64 -16.01 -0.13
C THR A 139 -34.97 -16.79 -1.42
N PRO A 140 -34.06 -16.86 -2.41
CA PRO A 140 -34.21 -17.76 -3.57
C PRO A 140 -34.25 -19.26 -3.21
N LEU A 141 -33.92 -19.62 -1.96
CA LEU A 141 -33.86 -20.98 -1.45
C LEU A 141 -35.13 -21.37 -0.65
N GLY A 142 -36.11 -20.47 -0.56
CA GLY A 142 -37.40 -20.68 0.09
C GLY A 142 -37.66 -19.75 1.28
N ASN A 143 -38.87 -19.85 1.85
CA ASN A 143 -39.30 -19.07 3.01
C ASN A 143 -38.77 -19.66 4.32
N THR A 144 -37.45 -19.60 4.53
CA THR A 144 -36.85 -19.88 5.85
C THR A 144 -36.97 -18.65 6.76
N PRO A 145 -37.63 -18.73 7.92
CA PRO A 145 -37.66 -17.62 8.88
C PRO A 145 -36.27 -17.43 9.49
N ILE A 146 -35.61 -16.33 9.14
CA ILE A 146 -34.33 -15.97 9.76
C ILE A 146 -34.64 -15.38 11.13
N HIS A 147 -34.31 -16.09 12.21
CA HIS A 147 -34.43 -15.61 13.59
C HIS A 147 -33.31 -14.61 13.92
N GLU A 148 -33.30 -13.46 13.25
CA GLU A 148 -32.41 -12.36 13.60
C GLU A 148 -32.84 -11.76 14.95
N ARG A 149 -31.96 -11.82 15.96
CA ARG A 149 -32.13 -11.01 17.17
C ARG A 149 -31.92 -9.54 16.80
N PRO A 150 -32.84 -8.61 17.10
CA PRO A 150 -32.61 -7.20 16.85
C PRO A 150 -31.46 -6.70 17.74
N ILE A 151 -30.31 -6.39 17.13
CA ILE A 151 -29.15 -5.84 17.83
C ILE A 151 -29.42 -4.36 18.14
N ASN A 152 -30.10 -4.13 19.26
CA ASN A 152 -30.46 -2.81 19.78
C ASN A 152 -29.23 -2.11 20.40
N TRP A 153 -28.30 -1.64 19.55
CA TRP A 153 -27.23 -0.74 19.95
C TRP A 153 -27.65 0.72 19.79
N SER A 154 -27.28 1.56 20.76
CA SER A 154 -27.49 3.01 20.68
C SER A 154 -26.69 3.65 19.54
N LEU A 155 -27.15 4.79 19.01
CA LEU A 155 -26.45 5.53 17.95
C LEU A 155 -24.99 5.85 18.34
N GLY A 156 -24.75 6.17 19.61
CA GLY A 156 -23.39 6.39 20.15
C GLY A 156 -22.51 5.14 20.09
N SER A 157 -23.07 3.94 20.29
CA SER A 157 -22.34 2.68 20.14
C SER A 157 -21.96 2.41 18.68
N PHE A 158 -22.86 2.68 17.73
CA PHE A 158 -22.56 2.57 16.30
C PHE A 158 -21.44 3.52 15.86
N VAL A 159 -21.52 4.79 16.25
CA VAL A 159 -20.46 5.79 15.98
C VAL A 159 -19.12 5.35 16.59
N ALA A 160 -19.13 4.85 17.83
CA ALA A 160 -17.91 4.35 18.47
C ALA A 160 -17.31 3.12 17.76
N ILE A 161 -18.13 2.19 17.27
CA ILE A 161 -17.69 1.04 16.48
C ILE A 161 -17.05 1.50 15.16
N GLU A 162 -17.68 2.42 14.42
CA GLU A 162 -17.13 2.95 13.17
C GLU A 162 -15.80 3.72 13.40
N MET A 163 -15.75 4.59 14.41
CA MET A 163 -14.55 5.35 14.75
C MET A 163 -13.39 4.49 15.28
N SER A 164 -13.66 3.45 16.06
CA SER A 164 -12.63 2.65 16.76
C SER A 164 -11.59 2.05 15.81
N PHE A 165 -12.02 1.64 14.61
CA PHE A 165 -11.13 1.21 13.53
C PHE A 165 -10.15 2.32 13.14
N PHE A 166 -10.65 3.54 12.89
CA PHE A 166 -9.80 4.68 12.52
C PHE A 166 -8.88 5.12 13.66
N CYS A 167 -9.26 4.94 14.94
CA CYS A 167 -8.38 5.21 16.08
C CYS A 167 -7.12 4.33 16.03
N GLY A 168 -7.28 3.01 15.88
CA GLY A 168 -6.14 2.10 15.76
C GLY A 168 -5.32 2.34 14.48
N TYR A 169 -6.02 2.58 13.37
CA TYR A 169 -5.42 2.77 12.04
C TYR A 169 -4.58 4.06 11.93
N LEU A 170 -4.99 5.13 12.63
CA LEU A 170 -4.24 6.38 12.77
C LEU A 170 -2.91 6.17 13.53
N ILE A 171 -2.96 5.48 14.68
CA ILE A 171 -1.80 5.26 15.57
C ILE A 171 -0.63 4.60 14.82
N THR A 172 -0.92 3.76 13.84
CA THR A 172 0.10 2.93 13.15
C THR A 172 0.52 3.45 11.78
N GLN A 173 -0.03 4.55 11.25
CA GLN A 173 0.43 5.11 9.96
C GLN A 173 1.90 5.53 9.98
N VAL A 174 2.28 6.38 10.95
CA VAL A 174 3.66 6.89 11.05
C VAL A 174 4.64 5.81 11.56
N PRO A 175 4.35 5.05 12.63
CA PRO A 175 5.20 3.91 13.03
C PRO A 175 5.31 2.83 11.95
N GLY A 176 4.24 2.58 11.18
CA GLY A 176 4.23 1.65 10.05
C GLY A 176 5.20 2.03 8.94
N GLY A 177 5.41 3.33 8.70
CA GLY A 177 6.44 3.85 7.80
C GLY A 177 7.86 3.45 8.20
N PHE A 178 8.18 3.49 9.50
CA PHE A 178 9.47 3.04 10.02
C PHE A 178 9.55 1.51 10.12
N LEU A 179 8.45 0.83 10.48
CA LEU A 179 8.40 -0.63 10.50
C LEU A 179 8.66 -1.22 9.10
N ALA A 180 8.09 -0.61 8.05
CA ALA A 180 8.30 -0.98 6.66
C ALA A 180 9.67 -0.57 6.08
N SER A 181 10.43 0.31 6.75
CA SER A 181 11.81 0.66 6.35
C SER A 181 12.88 -0.15 7.09
N MET A 182 12.58 -0.63 8.30
CA MET A 182 13.47 -1.43 9.15
C MET A 182 13.30 -2.95 8.98
N TYR A 183 12.07 -3.43 8.78
CA TYR A 183 11.76 -4.87 8.67
C TYR A 183 11.35 -5.26 7.23
N PRO A 184 11.42 -6.56 6.87
CA PRO A 184 10.95 -7.04 5.56
C PRO A 184 9.48 -6.70 5.30
N ALA A 185 9.24 -5.69 4.45
CA ALA A 185 7.92 -5.12 4.21
C ALA A 185 6.89 -6.14 3.67
N ASN A 186 7.34 -7.19 2.98
CA ASN A 186 6.47 -8.29 2.56
C ASN A 186 5.92 -9.11 3.74
N ARG A 187 6.71 -9.33 4.81
CA ARG A 187 6.22 -9.99 6.02
C ARG A 187 5.22 -9.11 6.74
N VAL A 188 5.54 -7.82 6.89
CA VAL A 188 4.67 -6.82 7.53
C VAL A 188 3.31 -6.74 6.84
N PHE A 189 3.29 -6.63 5.50
CA PHE A 189 2.05 -6.58 4.71
C PHE A 189 1.21 -7.86 4.84
N GLY A 190 1.83 -9.04 4.70
CA GLY A 190 1.11 -10.31 4.79
C GLY A 190 0.53 -10.59 6.18
N ILE A 191 1.34 -10.36 7.23
CA ILE A 191 0.91 -10.55 8.62
C ILE A 191 -0.23 -9.59 8.97
N ALA A 192 -0.20 -8.34 8.49
CA ALA A 192 -1.27 -7.39 8.71
C ALA A 192 -2.63 -7.88 8.17
N ILE A 193 -2.68 -8.36 6.92
CA ILE A 193 -3.92 -8.88 6.33
C ILE A 193 -4.37 -10.17 7.05
N ALA A 194 -3.44 -11.07 7.39
CA ALA A 194 -3.77 -12.31 8.11
C ALA A 194 -4.36 -12.03 9.51
N MET A 195 -3.74 -11.13 10.28
CA MET A 195 -4.23 -10.73 11.61
C MET A 195 -5.56 -9.96 11.54
N SER A 196 -5.73 -9.05 10.56
CA SER A 196 -7.02 -8.37 10.34
C SER A 196 -8.13 -9.39 10.02
N SER A 197 -7.81 -10.42 9.23
CA SER A 197 -8.72 -11.51 8.86
C SER A 197 -9.09 -12.40 10.05
N CYS A 198 -8.12 -12.80 10.89
CA CYS A 198 -8.39 -13.48 12.16
C CYS A 198 -9.33 -12.67 13.06
N LEU A 199 -9.05 -11.38 13.24
CA LEU A 199 -9.89 -10.49 14.03
C LEU A 199 -11.29 -10.32 13.42
N ASN A 200 -11.41 -10.36 12.09
CA ASN A 200 -12.70 -10.29 11.39
C ASN A 200 -13.59 -11.51 11.68
N LEU A 201 -13.00 -12.72 11.81
CA LEU A 201 -13.72 -13.94 12.21
C LEU A 201 -14.30 -13.86 13.63
N LEU A 202 -13.70 -13.05 14.52
CA LEU A 202 -14.16 -12.87 15.89
C LEU A 202 -15.28 -11.82 16.03
N VAL A 203 -15.62 -11.08 14.97
CA VAL A 203 -16.61 -10.01 15.03
C VAL A 203 -18.02 -10.52 15.39
N PRO A 204 -18.56 -11.60 14.77
CA PRO A 204 -19.90 -12.09 15.12
C PRO A 204 -20.01 -12.56 16.57
N SER A 205 -19.10 -13.42 17.02
CA SER A 205 -19.09 -13.90 18.41
C SER A 205 -18.89 -12.79 19.45
N ALA A 206 -18.37 -11.62 19.05
CA ALA A 206 -18.28 -10.45 19.92
C ALA A 206 -19.56 -9.60 19.98
N THR A 207 -20.53 -9.79 19.08
CA THR A 207 -21.85 -9.15 19.19
C THR A 207 -22.80 -9.93 20.10
N GLU A 208 -22.65 -11.26 20.16
CA GLU A 208 -23.46 -12.16 21.01
C GLU A 208 -23.36 -11.82 22.50
N ILE A 209 -22.21 -11.30 22.96
CA ILE A 209 -21.88 -11.04 24.38
C ILE A 209 -22.44 -9.67 24.86
N GLU A 210 -23.60 -9.26 24.31
CA GLU A 210 -24.46 -8.11 24.65
C GLU A 210 -23.79 -6.72 24.83
N LYS A 211 -22.49 -6.59 24.53
CA LYS A 211 -21.68 -5.40 24.85
C LYS A 211 -20.89 -4.95 23.64
N SER A 212 -21.32 -3.83 23.04
CA SER A 212 -20.65 -3.15 21.92
C SER A 212 -19.15 -2.89 22.17
N PHE A 213 -18.72 -2.80 23.43
CA PHE A 213 -17.32 -2.73 23.85
C PHE A 213 -16.40 -3.80 23.22
N TYR A 214 -16.82 -5.07 23.13
CA TYR A 214 -15.94 -6.11 22.55
C TYR A 214 -15.73 -5.90 21.05
N VAL A 215 -16.77 -5.47 20.34
CA VAL A 215 -16.71 -5.10 18.92
C VAL A 215 -15.80 -3.89 18.70
N ILE A 216 -15.89 -2.87 19.56
CA ILE A 216 -15.01 -1.68 19.59
C ILE A 216 -13.54 -2.09 19.77
N VAL A 217 -13.23 -2.99 20.71
CA VAL A 217 -11.87 -3.46 20.97
C VAL A 217 -11.32 -4.24 19.77
N ILE A 218 -12.08 -5.18 19.20
CA ILE A 218 -11.69 -5.93 18.01
C ILE A 218 -11.45 -4.99 16.82
N ARG A 219 -12.35 -4.00 16.61
CA ARG A 219 -12.20 -3.01 15.53
C ARG A 219 -10.98 -2.12 15.71
N MET A 220 -10.67 -1.69 16.93
CA MET A 220 -9.44 -0.96 17.23
C MET A 220 -8.20 -1.78 16.90
N PHE A 221 -8.18 -3.09 17.22
CA PHE A 221 -7.09 -3.97 16.82
C PHE A 221 -7.03 -4.21 15.30
N GLN A 222 -8.17 -4.36 14.61
CA GLN A 222 -8.18 -4.44 13.13
C GLN A 222 -7.57 -3.17 12.52
N GLY A 223 -7.94 -1.99 13.02
CA GLY A 223 -7.36 -0.72 12.61
C GLY A 223 -5.85 -0.67 12.83
N LEU A 224 -5.41 -0.96 14.07
CA LEU A 224 -4.00 -1.00 14.47
C LEU A 224 -3.17 -1.89 13.54
N VAL A 225 -3.71 -3.06 13.20
CA VAL A 225 -3.05 -4.05 12.35
C VAL A 225 -3.06 -3.62 10.88
N GLU A 226 -4.18 -3.10 10.35
CA GLU A 226 -4.24 -2.70 8.94
C GLU A 226 -3.48 -1.40 8.62
N GLY A 227 -3.19 -0.56 9.61
CA GLY A 227 -2.55 0.74 9.37
C GLY A 227 -1.18 0.65 8.69
N VAL A 228 -0.43 -0.43 8.92
CA VAL A 228 0.88 -0.65 8.31
C VAL A 228 0.82 -1.08 6.83
N THR A 229 -0.36 -1.43 6.29
CA THR A 229 -0.49 -2.00 4.93
C THR A 229 -0.05 -1.04 3.81
N TYR A 230 -0.46 0.23 3.86
CA TYR A 230 -0.05 1.24 2.87
C TYR A 230 1.46 1.51 2.90
N PRO A 231 2.08 1.83 4.05
CA PRO A 231 3.53 1.98 4.12
C PRO A 231 4.30 0.71 3.71
N ALA A 232 3.84 -0.49 4.09
CA ALA A 232 4.46 -1.75 3.70
C ALA A 232 4.39 -2.00 2.18
N CYS A 233 3.28 -1.66 1.52
CA CYS A 233 3.19 -1.69 0.05
C CYS A 233 4.28 -0.84 -0.61
N HIS A 234 4.46 0.41 -0.17
CA HIS A 234 5.55 1.27 -0.68
C HIS A 234 6.95 0.72 -0.34
N GLY A 235 7.12 0.08 0.83
CA GLY A 235 8.35 -0.62 1.21
C GLY A 235 8.71 -1.78 0.29
N ILE A 236 7.74 -2.59 -0.16
CA ILE A 236 7.96 -3.68 -1.14
C ILE A 236 8.50 -3.12 -2.46
N TRP A 237 7.94 -2.00 -2.94
CA TRP A 237 8.36 -1.37 -4.20
C TRP A 237 9.77 -0.76 -4.15
N ARG A 238 10.36 -0.53 -2.96
CA ARG A 238 11.78 -0.16 -2.82
C ARG A 238 12.74 -1.23 -3.36
N HIS A 239 12.34 -2.50 -3.33
CA HIS A 239 13.17 -3.63 -3.75
C HIS A 239 12.70 -4.32 -5.04
N TRP A 240 11.42 -4.20 -5.39
CA TRP A 240 10.81 -4.91 -6.52
C TRP A 240 10.45 -4.02 -7.72
N ALA A 241 10.48 -2.69 -7.60
CA ALA A 241 10.13 -1.77 -8.69
C ALA A 241 11.33 -0.95 -9.23
N PRO A 242 11.81 -1.27 -10.46
CA PRO A 242 12.66 -0.37 -11.24
C PRO A 242 12.05 1.04 -11.35
N PRO A 243 12.85 2.13 -11.38
CA PRO A 243 12.33 3.49 -11.34
C PRO A 243 11.28 3.79 -12.43
N LEU A 244 11.53 3.36 -13.66
CA LEU A 244 10.64 3.58 -14.82
C LEU A 244 9.32 2.81 -14.75
N GLU A 245 9.25 1.71 -13.98
CA GLU A 245 8.03 0.89 -13.84
C GLU A 245 7.26 1.14 -12.53
N ARG A 246 7.83 1.94 -11.61
CA ARG A 246 7.34 2.08 -10.24
C ARG A 246 5.90 2.59 -10.16
N SER A 247 5.55 3.60 -10.94
CA SER A 247 4.17 4.11 -11.03
C SER A 247 3.18 3.01 -11.44
N ARG A 248 3.56 2.18 -12.41
CA ARG A 248 2.70 1.10 -12.95
C ARG A 248 2.48 -0.02 -11.92
N LEU A 249 3.55 -0.51 -11.30
CA LEU A 249 3.48 -1.59 -10.29
C LEU A 249 2.71 -1.12 -9.03
N ALA A 250 3.00 0.09 -8.54
CA ALA A 250 2.28 0.66 -7.41
C ALA A 250 0.78 0.90 -7.73
N THR A 251 0.45 1.37 -8.94
CA THR A 251 -0.96 1.58 -9.35
C THR A 251 -1.72 0.25 -9.43
N ILE A 252 -1.11 -0.80 -10.00
CA ILE A 252 -1.71 -2.15 -10.02
C ILE A 252 -2.02 -2.64 -8.60
N ALA A 253 -1.07 -2.49 -7.67
CA ALA A 253 -1.23 -2.89 -6.28
C ALA A 253 -2.33 -2.08 -5.55
N LEU A 254 -2.32 -0.75 -5.68
CA LEU A 254 -3.28 0.14 -5.00
C LEU A 254 -4.70 0.09 -5.60
N CYS A 255 -4.84 -0.30 -6.87
CA CYS A 255 -6.13 -0.54 -7.53
C CYS A 255 -7.01 -1.53 -6.74
N GLY A 256 -6.39 -2.49 -6.04
CA GLY A 256 -7.04 -3.44 -5.14
C GLY A 256 -7.90 -2.79 -4.05
N SER A 257 -7.53 -1.60 -3.57
CA SER A 257 -8.34 -0.88 -2.56
C SER A 257 -9.70 -0.42 -3.07
N TYR A 258 -9.83 -0.18 -4.38
CA TYR A 258 -11.10 0.19 -5.02
C TYR A 258 -11.86 -1.06 -5.47
N ALA A 259 -11.17 -2.03 -6.08
CA ALA A 259 -11.73 -3.34 -6.40
C ALA A 259 -12.31 -4.06 -5.16
N GLY A 260 -11.71 -3.85 -3.98
CA GLY A 260 -12.21 -4.38 -2.71
C GLY A 260 -13.60 -3.88 -2.32
N VAL A 261 -13.95 -2.64 -2.67
CA VAL A 261 -15.30 -2.09 -2.45
C VAL A 261 -16.28 -2.59 -3.53
N VAL A 262 -15.80 -2.71 -4.78
CA VAL A 262 -16.58 -3.22 -5.93
C VAL A 262 -17.04 -4.66 -5.72
N VAL A 263 -16.17 -5.54 -5.21
CA VAL A 263 -16.53 -6.90 -4.82
C VAL A 263 -17.20 -6.91 -3.44
N GLY A 264 -16.75 -6.02 -2.54
CA GLY A 264 -17.23 -5.82 -1.18
C GLY A 264 -18.74 -5.67 -1.05
N MET A 265 -19.30 -4.59 -1.61
CA MET A 265 -20.72 -4.26 -1.40
C MET A 265 -21.69 -5.32 -1.95
N PRO A 266 -21.53 -5.87 -3.17
CA PRO A 266 -22.41 -6.93 -3.69
C PRO A 266 -22.23 -8.28 -2.98
N LEU A 267 -20.99 -8.70 -2.67
CA LEU A 267 -20.76 -9.98 -1.99
C LEU A 267 -21.28 -9.94 -0.56
N SER A 268 -21.03 -8.86 0.17
CA SER A 268 -21.59 -8.68 1.51
C SER A 268 -23.12 -8.62 1.46
N GLY A 269 -23.70 -7.83 0.55
CA GLY A 269 -25.16 -7.71 0.42
C GLY A 269 -25.87 -9.03 0.08
N THR A 270 -25.31 -9.82 -0.83
CA THR A 270 -25.88 -11.14 -1.19
C THR A 270 -25.70 -12.19 -0.09
N LEU A 271 -24.56 -12.21 0.61
CA LEU A 271 -24.36 -13.09 1.78
C LEU A 271 -25.34 -12.75 2.92
N ILE A 272 -25.62 -11.46 3.13
CA ILE A 272 -26.59 -10.97 4.12
C ILE A 272 -28.02 -11.41 3.77
N ASP A 273 -28.45 -11.27 2.50
CA ASP A 273 -29.81 -11.62 2.08
C ASP A 273 -30.04 -13.14 1.86
N TRP A 274 -28.98 -13.95 1.76
CA TRP A 274 -29.09 -15.41 1.55
C TRP A 274 -28.81 -16.26 2.79
N PHE A 275 -28.00 -15.80 3.74
CA PHE A 275 -27.58 -16.59 4.90
C PHE A 275 -27.89 -15.87 6.22
N SER A 276 -27.17 -14.80 6.53
CA SER A 276 -27.32 -14.01 7.76
C SER A 276 -26.43 -12.76 7.69
N TRP A 277 -26.69 -11.78 8.56
CA TRP A 277 -25.82 -10.61 8.71
C TRP A 277 -24.35 -10.96 9.06
N GLU A 278 -24.09 -12.14 9.62
CA GLU A 278 -22.78 -12.62 10.06
C GLU A 278 -21.90 -13.17 8.92
N ALA A 279 -22.53 -13.76 7.90
CA ALA A 279 -21.86 -14.51 6.84
C ALA A 279 -20.71 -13.75 6.13
N PRO A 280 -20.79 -12.43 5.85
CA PRO A 280 -19.66 -11.69 5.28
C PRO A 280 -18.41 -11.70 6.16
N PHE A 281 -18.56 -11.67 7.50
CA PHE A 281 -17.41 -11.64 8.40
C PHE A 281 -16.62 -12.96 8.35
N TYR A 282 -17.33 -14.09 8.33
CA TYR A 282 -16.74 -15.41 8.17
C TYR A 282 -16.11 -15.61 6.79
N VAL A 283 -16.81 -15.27 5.71
CA VAL A 283 -16.30 -15.45 4.33
C VAL A 283 -15.03 -14.63 4.08
N TYR A 284 -15.02 -13.33 4.40
CA TYR A 284 -13.82 -12.51 4.18
C TYR A 284 -12.65 -12.91 5.08
N GLY A 285 -12.90 -13.34 6.32
CA GLY A 285 -11.85 -13.81 7.22
C GLY A 285 -11.17 -15.09 6.72
N VAL A 286 -11.94 -16.07 6.23
CA VAL A 286 -11.39 -17.30 5.64
C VAL A 286 -10.63 -17.00 4.34
N LEU A 287 -11.17 -16.15 3.46
CA LEU A 287 -10.50 -15.76 2.21
C LEU A 287 -9.15 -15.07 2.45
N GLY A 288 -9.04 -14.21 3.47
CA GLY A 288 -7.78 -13.55 3.83
C GLY A 288 -6.71 -14.52 4.37
N LEU A 289 -7.12 -15.55 5.10
CA LEU A 289 -6.20 -16.60 5.57
C LEU A 289 -5.74 -17.51 4.42
N ILE A 290 -6.64 -17.87 3.49
CA ILE A 290 -6.28 -18.60 2.26
C ILE A 290 -5.28 -17.76 1.44
N TRP A 291 -5.56 -16.48 1.22
CA TRP A 291 -4.65 -15.56 0.54
C TRP A 291 -3.28 -15.48 1.23
N TYR A 292 -3.22 -15.49 2.57
CA TYR A 292 -1.95 -15.45 3.30
C TYR A 292 -1.08 -16.69 3.07
N VAL A 293 -1.68 -17.88 2.88
CA VAL A 293 -0.94 -19.09 2.48
C VAL A 293 -0.30 -18.91 1.10
N PHE A 294 -1.04 -18.36 0.12
CA PHE A 294 -0.48 -18.03 -1.19
C PHE A 294 0.58 -16.91 -1.12
N TRP A 295 0.42 -15.92 -0.23
CA TRP A 295 1.40 -14.87 0.01
C TRP A 295 2.72 -15.41 0.56
N LEU A 296 2.66 -16.28 1.57
CA LEU A 296 3.85 -16.95 2.12
C LEU A 296 4.56 -17.83 1.09
N TRP A 297 3.82 -18.47 0.18
CA TRP A 297 4.39 -19.29 -0.89
C TRP A 297 5.03 -18.45 -2.00
N LEU A 298 4.38 -17.37 -2.46
CA LEU A 298 4.81 -16.64 -3.67
C LEU A 298 5.59 -15.33 -3.43
N CYS A 299 5.52 -14.69 -2.25
CA CYS A 299 6.13 -13.37 -2.02
C CYS A 299 7.45 -13.41 -1.23
N PHE A 300 8.53 -12.94 -1.85
CA PHE A 300 9.88 -12.89 -1.27
C PHE A 300 10.34 -11.45 -0.98
N GLU A 301 11.22 -11.29 0.02
CA GLU A 301 11.60 -9.96 0.55
C GLU A 301 12.41 -9.13 -0.44
N LYS A 302 13.25 -9.80 -1.23
CA LYS A 302 14.18 -9.22 -2.21
C LYS A 302 14.23 -10.11 -3.45
N PRO A 303 14.44 -9.55 -4.66
CA PRO A 303 14.61 -10.34 -5.88
C PRO A 303 15.68 -11.42 -5.78
N SER A 304 16.81 -11.13 -5.13
CA SER A 304 17.93 -12.08 -4.93
C SER A 304 17.62 -13.22 -3.95
N LEU A 305 16.54 -13.13 -3.16
CA LEU A 305 16.07 -14.21 -2.29
C LEU A 305 15.01 -15.11 -2.98
N HIS A 306 14.61 -14.80 -4.22
CA HIS A 306 13.55 -15.51 -4.93
C HIS A 306 14.13 -16.71 -5.72
N PRO A 307 13.88 -17.97 -5.32
CA PRO A 307 14.63 -19.13 -5.83
C PRO A 307 14.41 -19.39 -7.32
N THR A 308 13.22 -19.07 -7.85
CA THR A 308 12.80 -19.29 -9.25
C THR A 308 12.84 -18.03 -10.12
N ILE A 309 13.53 -16.96 -9.72
CA ILE A 309 13.69 -15.77 -10.57
C ILE A 309 14.58 -16.08 -11.79
N SER A 310 14.35 -15.41 -12.92
CA SER A 310 15.24 -15.48 -14.08
C SER A 310 16.45 -14.57 -13.88
N ALA A 311 17.62 -14.96 -14.42
CA ALA A 311 18.83 -14.14 -14.36
C ALA A 311 18.61 -12.76 -15.02
N ARG A 312 17.83 -12.72 -16.11
CA ARG A 312 17.46 -11.50 -16.83
C ARG A 312 16.57 -10.56 -16.00
N GLU A 313 15.55 -11.08 -15.31
CA GLU A 313 14.70 -10.25 -14.43
C GLU A 313 15.50 -9.74 -13.21
N LEU A 314 16.33 -10.60 -12.59
CA LEU A 314 17.16 -10.19 -11.47
C LEU A 314 18.14 -9.08 -11.88
N ASN A 315 18.93 -9.29 -12.94
CA ASN A 315 19.95 -8.32 -13.37
C ASN A 315 19.32 -7.00 -13.81
N TYR A 316 18.14 -7.02 -14.46
CA TYR A 316 17.40 -5.81 -14.82
C TYR A 316 16.96 -5.00 -13.59
N ILE A 317 16.42 -5.67 -12.56
CA ILE A 317 15.99 -5.01 -11.32
C ILE A 317 17.21 -4.48 -10.55
N GLU A 318 18.28 -5.27 -10.45
CA GLU A 318 19.46 -4.90 -9.66
C GLU A 318 20.29 -3.78 -10.31
N SER A 319 20.41 -3.72 -11.64
CA SER A 319 21.07 -2.61 -12.35
C SER A 319 20.24 -1.33 -12.27
N SER A 320 18.93 -1.42 -12.52
CA SER A 320 17.99 -0.29 -12.42
C SER A 320 17.87 0.28 -11.00
N LEU A 321 18.19 -0.50 -9.98
CA LEU A 321 18.24 -0.08 -8.58
C LEU A 321 19.65 0.31 -8.10
N GLY A 322 20.71 0.21 -8.92
CA GLY A 322 22.10 0.43 -8.50
C GLY A 322 22.30 1.74 -7.74
N ALA A 323 21.91 2.86 -8.34
CA ALA A 323 21.97 4.19 -7.72
C ALA A 323 21.04 4.35 -6.49
N ALA A 324 19.95 3.58 -6.42
CA ALA A 324 18.98 3.62 -5.30
C ALA A 324 19.34 2.67 -4.14
N LYS A 325 20.29 1.74 -4.34
CA LYS A 325 20.83 0.84 -3.30
C LYS A 325 21.84 1.55 -2.39
N GLN A 326 22.47 2.64 -2.85
CA GLN A 326 23.54 3.33 -2.13
C GLN A 326 23.02 4.21 -0.98
N SER A 327 21.82 4.78 -1.07
CA SER A 327 21.26 5.62 0.00
C SER A 327 20.85 4.80 1.23
N ALA A 328 21.45 5.13 2.38
CA ALA A 328 21.09 4.56 3.68
C ALA A 328 19.58 4.70 4.00
N ALA A 329 19.01 3.71 4.69
CA ALA A 329 17.60 3.72 5.05
C ALA A 329 17.29 4.89 6.02
N PRO A 330 16.25 5.69 5.76
CA PRO A 330 15.93 6.84 6.61
C PRO A 330 15.53 6.38 8.01
N THR A 331 16.30 6.84 8.99
CA THR A 331 16.11 6.59 10.42
C THR A 331 15.52 7.84 11.07
N ILE A 332 14.75 7.70 12.15
CA ILE A 332 14.07 8.81 12.85
C ILE A 332 15.01 9.99 13.14
N LEU A 333 16.26 9.71 13.55
CA LEU A 333 17.29 10.71 13.86
C LEU A 333 17.88 11.43 12.63
N ASN A 334 17.89 10.78 11.46
CA ASN A 334 18.42 11.31 10.20
C ASN A 334 17.27 11.65 9.21
N THR A 335 16.10 12.03 9.74
CA THR A 335 14.95 12.47 8.96
C THR A 335 14.80 13.98 9.14
N PRO A 336 14.79 14.80 8.08
CA PRO A 336 14.78 16.26 8.19
C PRO A 336 13.38 16.80 8.51
N TRP A 337 12.85 16.45 9.69
CA TRP A 337 11.49 16.76 10.15
C TRP A 337 11.10 18.22 10.00
N LYS A 338 12.01 19.14 10.34
CA LYS A 338 11.78 20.59 10.22
C LYS A 338 11.41 20.98 8.78
N GLU A 339 12.12 20.43 7.80
CA GLU A 339 11.92 20.77 6.38
C GLU A 339 10.65 20.13 5.79
N PHE A 340 10.24 18.96 6.31
CA PHE A 340 8.93 18.39 5.98
C PHE A 340 7.79 19.29 6.46
N PHE A 341 7.90 19.85 7.66
CA PHE A 341 6.88 20.71 8.27
C PHE A 341 7.00 22.21 7.93
N THR A 342 7.93 22.60 7.06
CA THR A 342 7.98 23.94 6.43
C THR A 342 7.65 23.92 4.94
N SER A 343 7.77 22.77 4.25
CA SER A 343 7.52 22.65 2.81
C SER A 343 6.04 22.76 2.43
N MET A 344 5.67 23.83 1.71
CA MET A 344 4.30 24.05 1.22
C MET A 344 3.79 22.94 0.28
N PRO A 345 4.60 22.34 -0.62
CA PRO A 345 4.21 21.13 -1.36
C PRO A 345 3.82 19.94 -0.48
N VAL A 346 4.45 19.75 0.68
CA VAL A 346 4.07 18.69 1.64
C VAL A 346 2.70 18.98 2.24
N TYR A 347 2.45 20.21 2.69
CA TYR A 347 1.11 20.62 3.15
C TYR A 347 0.04 20.48 2.07
N ALA A 348 0.36 20.80 0.81
CA ALA A 348 -0.59 20.64 -0.31
C ALA A 348 -1.03 19.17 -0.44
N ILE A 349 -0.10 18.22 -0.40
CA ILE A 349 -0.40 16.79 -0.47
C ILE A 349 -1.17 16.32 0.78
N ILE A 350 -0.82 16.80 1.97
CA ILE A 350 -1.55 16.50 3.22
C ILE A 350 -3.01 16.95 3.14
N VAL A 351 -3.27 18.19 2.73
CA VAL A 351 -4.64 18.75 2.60
C VAL A 351 -5.42 18.00 1.52
N ALA A 352 -4.81 17.73 0.35
CA ALA A 352 -5.45 16.93 -0.69
C ALA A 352 -5.82 15.52 -0.20
N ASN A 353 -4.94 14.86 0.57
CA ASN A 353 -5.24 13.53 1.10
C ASN A 353 -6.29 13.57 2.22
N PHE A 354 -6.36 14.63 3.02
CA PHE A 354 -7.46 14.83 3.99
C PHE A 354 -8.82 14.96 3.28
N CYS A 355 -8.91 15.85 2.28
CA CYS A 355 -10.14 16.04 1.50
C CYS A 355 -10.56 14.75 0.77
N ARG A 356 -9.59 14.02 0.19
CA ARG A 356 -9.83 12.71 -0.41
C ARG A 356 -10.35 11.70 0.61
N SER A 357 -9.71 11.63 1.77
CA SER A 357 -10.02 10.65 2.81
C SER A 357 -11.42 10.87 3.39
N TRP A 358 -11.80 12.13 3.66
CA TRP A 358 -13.15 12.49 4.10
C TRP A 358 -14.22 11.88 3.18
N ASN A 359 -14.08 12.15 1.88
CA ASN A 359 -15.07 11.74 0.89
C ASN A 359 -14.98 10.25 0.55
N PHE A 360 -13.80 9.63 0.64
CA PHE A 360 -13.67 8.18 0.53
C PHE A 360 -14.36 7.45 1.68
N TYR A 361 -14.19 7.90 2.93
CA TYR A 361 -14.83 7.28 4.09
C TYR A 361 -16.33 7.58 4.16
N LEU A 362 -16.77 8.78 3.77
CA LEU A 362 -18.19 9.10 3.56
C LEU A 362 -18.87 8.05 2.67
N LEU A 363 -18.25 7.69 1.54
CA LEU A 363 -18.79 6.70 0.62
C LEU A 363 -18.71 5.27 1.19
N VAL A 364 -17.55 4.83 1.66
CA VAL A 364 -17.36 3.46 2.20
C VAL A 364 -18.26 3.17 3.41
N LEU A 365 -18.62 4.18 4.22
CA LEU A 365 -19.42 4.03 5.43
C LEU A 365 -20.91 4.35 5.23
N PHE A 366 -21.26 5.33 4.39
CA PHE A 366 -22.63 5.86 4.32
C PHE A 366 -23.30 5.78 2.94
N GLN A 367 -22.59 5.42 1.86
CA GLN A 367 -23.19 5.26 0.53
C GLN A 367 -24.32 4.23 0.52
N ALA A 368 -24.14 3.10 1.22
CA ALA A 368 -25.16 2.06 1.34
C ALA A 368 -26.40 2.59 2.06
N SER A 369 -26.24 3.32 3.17
CA SER A 369 -27.35 3.94 3.90
C SER A 369 -28.05 5.04 3.10
N TYR A 370 -27.32 5.82 2.28
CA TYR A 370 -27.90 6.80 1.38
C TYR A 370 -28.73 6.15 0.27
N LEU A 371 -28.21 5.11 -0.39
CA LEU A 371 -28.95 4.36 -1.42
C LEU A 371 -30.19 3.67 -0.84
N HIS A 372 -30.07 3.06 0.34
CA HIS A 372 -31.19 2.44 1.06
C HIS A 372 -32.28 3.46 1.45
N SER A 373 -31.95 4.76 1.59
CA SER A 373 -32.94 5.83 1.83
C SER A 373 -33.89 6.09 0.66
N PHE A 374 -33.64 5.49 -0.52
CA PHE A 374 -34.57 5.44 -1.65
C PHE A 374 -35.48 4.19 -1.62
N ASN A 375 -35.46 3.41 -0.54
CA ASN A 375 -36.18 2.14 -0.36
C ASN A 375 -35.74 1.04 -1.35
N PHE A 376 -34.44 0.95 -1.64
CA PHE A 376 -33.85 -0.19 -2.34
C PHE A 376 -33.59 -1.36 -1.37
N GLU A 377 -33.77 -2.59 -1.84
CA GLU A 377 -33.37 -3.82 -1.13
C GLU A 377 -31.85 -3.84 -0.84
N VAL A 378 -31.41 -4.65 0.13
CA VAL A 378 -30.01 -4.68 0.60
C VAL A 378 -29.06 -5.19 -0.50
N SER A 379 -29.39 -6.30 -1.15
CA SER A 379 -28.67 -6.80 -2.34
C SER A 379 -28.65 -5.80 -3.49
N ALA A 380 -29.80 -5.20 -3.85
CA ALA A 380 -29.88 -4.15 -4.89
C ALA A 380 -29.01 -2.93 -4.55
N THR A 381 -29.01 -2.49 -3.29
CA THR A 381 -28.14 -1.44 -2.75
C THR A 381 -26.66 -1.81 -2.89
N GLY A 382 -26.30 -3.07 -2.65
CA GLY A 382 -24.95 -3.60 -2.87
C GLY A 382 -24.50 -3.52 -4.33
N TYR A 383 -25.34 -3.95 -5.28
CA TYR A 383 -25.04 -3.88 -6.72
C TYR A 383 -24.95 -2.44 -7.24
N ILE A 384 -25.90 -1.57 -6.87
CA ILE A 384 -25.89 -0.16 -7.29
C ILE A 384 -24.69 0.58 -6.68
N GLY A 385 -24.36 0.29 -5.40
CA GLY A 385 -23.20 0.85 -4.70
C GLY A 385 -21.84 0.42 -5.27
N ALA A 386 -21.76 -0.67 -6.03
CA ALA A 386 -20.53 -1.07 -6.71
C ALA A 386 -20.20 -0.23 -7.95
N LEU A 387 -21.20 0.35 -8.63
CA LEU A 387 -21.01 1.05 -9.91
C LEU A 387 -20.04 2.26 -9.85
N PRO A 388 -20.11 3.16 -8.85
CA PRO A 388 -19.17 4.29 -8.73
C PRO A 388 -17.72 3.82 -8.57
N HIS A 389 -17.51 2.80 -7.74
CA HIS A 389 -16.18 2.25 -7.47
C HIS A 389 -15.65 1.42 -8.65
N LEU A 390 -16.52 0.75 -9.42
CA LEU A 390 -16.16 -0.01 -10.62
C LEU A 390 -15.62 0.94 -11.68
N LEU A 391 -16.31 2.05 -11.94
CA LEU A 391 -15.87 3.03 -12.91
C LEU A 391 -14.58 3.74 -12.45
N MET A 392 -14.45 4.06 -11.16
CA MET A 392 -13.18 4.56 -10.59
C MET A 392 -12.02 3.56 -10.76
N THR A 393 -12.26 2.26 -10.55
CA THR A 393 -11.27 1.18 -10.71
C THR A 393 -10.73 1.12 -12.15
N ILE A 394 -11.55 1.47 -13.15
CA ILE A 394 -11.15 1.58 -14.56
C ILE A 394 -10.46 2.93 -14.85
N VAL A 395 -10.96 4.04 -14.29
CA VAL A 395 -10.41 5.38 -14.54
C VAL A 395 -9.03 5.59 -13.91
N VAL A 396 -8.74 5.04 -12.73
CA VAL A 396 -7.43 5.23 -12.05
C VAL A 396 -6.24 4.78 -12.94
N PRO A 397 -6.19 3.56 -13.51
CA PRO A 397 -5.13 3.17 -14.44
C PRO A 397 -5.09 4.01 -15.73
N LEU A 398 -6.23 4.38 -16.29
CA LEU A 398 -6.30 5.20 -17.51
C LEU A 398 -5.76 6.62 -17.25
N GLY A 399 -6.07 7.21 -16.10
CA GLY A 399 -5.52 8.47 -15.64
C GLY A 399 -4.00 8.41 -15.47
N GLY A 400 -3.47 7.31 -14.92
CA GLY A 400 -2.03 7.10 -14.78
C GLY A 400 -1.32 7.04 -16.14
N LEU A 401 -1.85 6.25 -17.07
CA LEU A 401 -1.32 6.13 -18.44
C LEU A 401 -1.37 7.48 -19.20
N LEU A 402 -2.44 8.26 -19.03
CA LEU A 402 -2.57 9.58 -19.65
C LEU A 402 -1.60 10.60 -19.04
N ALA A 403 -1.45 10.61 -17.71
CA ALA A 403 -0.49 11.46 -17.01
C ALA A 403 0.96 11.18 -17.44
N ASP A 404 1.35 9.90 -17.52
CA ASP A 404 2.70 9.52 -17.97
C ASP A 404 2.91 9.77 -19.47
N HIS A 405 1.88 9.66 -20.32
CA HIS A 405 1.95 10.05 -21.73
C HIS A 405 2.19 11.56 -21.92
N LEU A 406 1.46 12.40 -21.18
CA LEU A 406 1.60 13.87 -21.21
C LEU A 406 2.99 14.33 -20.74
N ARG A 407 3.55 13.67 -19.71
CA ARG A 407 4.92 13.91 -19.23
C ARG A 407 5.97 13.43 -20.23
N LYS A 408 5.87 12.17 -20.71
CA LYS A 408 6.87 11.55 -21.60
C LYS A 408 7.02 12.28 -22.94
N ASN A 409 5.93 12.84 -23.46
CA ASN A 409 5.94 13.60 -24.71
C ASN A 409 6.31 15.08 -24.51
N GLY A 410 6.64 15.52 -23.29
CA GLY A 410 6.99 16.91 -22.99
C GLY A 410 5.84 17.92 -23.13
N ILE A 411 4.59 17.46 -23.23
CA ILE A 411 3.41 18.31 -23.46
C ILE A 411 3.09 19.15 -22.21
N LEU A 412 3.33 18.60 -21.02
CA LEU A 412 3.14 19.25 -19.73
C LEU A 412 4.25 18.86 -18.74
N SER A 413 4.66 19.81 -17.90
CA SER A 413 5.59 19.52 -16.78
C SER A 413 4.94 18.63 -15.72
N THR A 414 5.75 17.93 -14.91
CA THR A 414 5.24 17.10 -13.80
C THR A 414 4.30 17.90 -12.90
N THR A 415 4.70 19.11 -12.47
CA THR A 415 3.88 20.01 -11.66
C THR A 415 2.54 20.34 -12.32
N ALA A 416 2.52 20.65 -13.62
CA ALA A 416 1.29 20.95 -14.36
C ALA A 416 0.37 19.73 -14.45
N VAL A 417 0.91 18.54 -14.75
CA VAL A 417 0.13 17.29 -14.77
C VAL A 417 -0.44 16.98 -13.38
N ARG A 418 0.35 17.07 -12.30
CA ARG A 418 -0.15 16.79 -10.94
C ARG A 418 -1.26 17.77 -10.54
N LYS A 419 -1.14 19.06 -10.87
CA LYS A 419 -2.20 20.06 -10.61
C LYS A 419 -3.46 19.78 -11.44
N ILE A 420 -3.35 19.61 -12.76
CA ILE A 420 -4.51 19.39 -13.64
C ILE A 420 -5.28 18.13 -13.24
N PHE A 421 -4.60 17.02 -12.97
CA PHE A 421 -5.26 15.75 -12.62
C PHE A 421 -5.92 15.80 -11.24
N ASN A 422 -5.29 16.42 -10.24
CA ASN A 422 -5.86 16.53 -8.90
C ASN A 422 -7.02 17.53 -8.85
N CYS A 423 -6.81 18.75 -9.35
CA CYS A 423 -7.82 19.81 -9.34
C CYS A 423 -9.00 19.49 -10.27
N GLY A 424 -8.75 18.86 -11.42
CA GLY A 424 -9.80 18.36 -12.31
C GLY A 424 -10.61 17.22 -11.67
N GLY A 425 -9.95 16.22 -11.09
CA GLY A 425 -10.64 15.09 -10.47
C GLY A 425 -11.52 15.48 -9.28
N PHE A 426 -10.96 16.16 -8.28
CA PHE A 426 -11.73 16.60 -7.10
C PHE A 426 -12.70 17.76 -7.42
N GLY A 427 -12.37 18.63 -8.38
CA GLY A 427 -13.27 19.71 -8.80
C GLY A 427 -14.53 19.17 -9.47
N MET A 428 -14.40 18.11 -10.29
CA MET A 428 -15.54 17.41 -10.88
C MET A 428 -16.28 16.53 -9.86
N GLU A 429 -15.59 15.88 -8.92
CA GLU A 429 -16.26 15.16 -7.82
C GLU A 429 -17.11 16.13 -6.96
N ALA A 430 -16.59 17.33 -6.67
CA ALA A 430 -17.32 18.37 -5.94
C ALA A 430 -18.55 18.91 -6.68
N THR A 431 -18.47 19.17 -8.00
CA THR A 431 -19.65 19.59 -8.77
C THR A 431 -20.71 18.48 -8.81
N PHE A 432 -20.31 17.22 -9.00
CA PHE A 432 -21.24 16.10 -8.98
C PHE A 432 -21.86 15.86 -7.59
N PHE A 433 -21.15 16.14 -6.49
CA PHE A 433 -21.74 16.10 -5.15
C PHE A 433 -22.78 17.20 -4.91
N LEU A 434 -22.63 18.40 -5.49
CA LEU A 434 -23.69 19.42 -5.46
C LEU A 434 -24.93 19.01 -6.28
N VAL A 435 -24.76 18.28 -7.39
CA VAL A 435 -25.88 17.66 -8.12
C VAL A 435 -26.52 16.55 -7.29
N LEU A 436 -25.72 15.72 -6.62
CA LEU A 436 -26.17 14.62 -5.77
C LEU A 436 -26.97 15.12 -4.55
N ALA A 437 -26.55 16.23 -3.94
CA ALA A 437 -27.28 16.92 -2.88
C ALA A 437 -28.71 17.32 -3.30
N ASN A 438 -28.94 17.53 -4.60
CA ASN A 438 -30.24 17.91 -5.18
C ASN A 438 -30.98 16.72 -5.83
N ALA A 439 -30.51 15.48 -5.63
CA ALA A 439 -31.03 14.30 -6.33
C ALA A 439 -32.45 13.90 -5.89
N ARG A 440 -33.45 14.28 -6.70
CA ARG A 440 -34.87 13.94 -6.48
C ARG A 440 -35.28 12.52 -6.94
N THR A 441 -34.52 11.87 -7.82
CA THR A 441 -34.79 10.48 -8.26
C THR A 441 -33.61 9.55 -7.95
N PRO A 442 -33.84 8.24 -7.74
CA PRO A 442 -32.75 7.28 -7.51
C PRO A 442 -31.78 7.20 -8.70
N LEU A 443 -32.30 7.35 -9.92
CA LEU A 443 -31.51 7.39 -11.15
C LEU A 443 -30.56 8.60 -11.17
N MET A 444 -31.05 9.81 -10.85
CA MET A 444 -30.21 11.01 -10.81
C MET A 444 -29.15 10.93 -9.71
N ALA A 445 -29.50 10.34 -8.55
CA ALA A 445 -28.55 10.07 -7.47
C ALA A 445 -27.44 9.10 -7.94
N THR A 446 -27.82 7.97 -8.52
CA THR A 446 -26.89 6.93 -9.00
C THR A 446 -25.96 7.46 -10.07
N ILE A 447 -26.46 8.23 -11.05
CA ILE A 447 -25.65 8.82 -12.12
C ILE A 447 -24.69 9.88 -11.56
N ALA A 448 -25.16 10.84 -10.76
CA ALA A 448 -24.31 11.89 -10.22
C ALA A 448 -23.20 11.31 -9.33
N LEU A 449 -23.53 10.35 -8.46
CA LEU A 449 -22.59 9.61 -7.64
C LEU A 449 -21.55 8.84 -8.49
N THR A 450 -22.01 8.08 -9.48
CA THR A 450 -21.13 7.27 -10.35
C THR A 450 -20.15 8.15 -11.13
N CYS A 451 -20.62 9.27 -11.69
CA CYS A 451 -19.77 10.22 -12.39
C CYS A 451 -18.76 10.91 -11.46
N GLY A 452 -19.18 11.41 -10.29
CA GLY A 452 -18.29 12.10 -9.35
C GLY A 452 -17.13 11.21 -8.88
N VAL A 453 -17.45 9.99 -8.44
CA VAL A 453 -16.45 9.02 -7.95
C VAL A 453 -15.53 8.53 -9.09
N ALA A 454 -16.04 8.42 -10.32
CA ALA A 454 -15.22 8.12 -11.49
C ALA A 454 -14.20 9.24 -11.77
N PHE A 455 -14.60 10.51 -11.76
CA PHE A 455 -13.67 11.63 -11.96
C PHE A 455 -12.64 11.74 -10.82
N SER A 456 -12.99 11.38 -9.58
CA SER A 456 -12.03 11.21 -8.47
C SER A 456 -10.86 10.28 -8.82
N GLY A 457 -11.07 9.31 -9.71
CA GLY A 457 -10.04 8.39 -10.18
C GLY A 457 -8.84 9.09 -10.84
N PHE A 458 -9.06 10.22 -11.52
CA PHE A 458 -7.95 11.00 -12.10
C PHE A 458 -7.07 11.64 -11.01
N ALA A 459 -7.65 12.08 -9.89
CA ALA A 459 -6.93 12.73 -8.81
C ALA A 459 -5.92 11.81 -8.10
N ILE A 460 -6.14 10.49 -8.12
CA ILE A 460 -5.17 9.49 -7.63
C ILE A 460 -3.84 9.57 -8.43
N SER A 461 -3.91 9.90 -9.73
CA SER A 461 -2.72 10.14 -10.58
C SER A 461 -2.15 11.56 -10.42
N GLY A 462 -2.83 12.41 -9.64
CA GLY A 462 -2.41 13.73 -9.22
C GLY A 462 -1.64 13.70 -7.89
N PHE A 463 -2.35 13.66 -6.75
CA PHE A 463 -1.71 13.84 -5.43
C PHE A 463 -0.98 12.60 -4.90
N ASN A 464 -1.54 11.39 -5.08
CA ASN A 464 -1.09 10.20 -4.35
C ASN A 464 0.33 9.77 -4.78
N VAL A 465 0.63 9.91 -6.07
CA VAL A 465 1.97 9.69 -6.64
C VAL A 465 2.95 10.85 -6.36
N ASN A 466 2.48 12.05 -6.01
CA ASN A 466 3.32 13.23 -5.89
C ASN A 466 4.37 13.10 -4.76
N HIS A 467 4.11 12.30 -3.73
CA HIS A 467 5.10 11.91 -2.70
C HIS A 467 6.42 11.38 -3.30
N LEU A 468 6.35 10.67 -4.43
CA LEU A 468 7.50 10.10 -5.14
C LEU A 468 8.18 11.11 -6.07
N ASP A 469 7.45 12.10 -6.59
CA ASP A 469 8.04 13.17 -7.41
C ASP A 469 8.79 14.19 -6.52
N ILE A 470 8.26 14.56 -5.34
CA ILE A 470 8.87 15.58 -4.46
C ILE A 470 10.06 15.07 -3.62
N ALA A 471 10.06 13.79 -3.19
CA ALA A 471 11.07 13.27 -2.27
C ALA A 471 11.21 11.72 -2.29
N PRO A 472 11.83 11.12 -3.32
CA PRO A 472 11.94 9.67 -3.47
C PRO A 472 12.49 8.91 -2.25
N ARG A 473 13.49 9.47 -1.55
CA ARG A 473 14.14 8.87 -0.36
C ARG A 473 13.20 8.76 0.85
N TYR A 474 12.28 9.72 0.99
CA TYR A 474 11.41 9.88 2.16
C TYR A 474 9.93 9.58 1.88
N ALA A 475 9.57 9.24 0.64
CA ALA A 475 8.19 9.08 0.18
C ALA A 475 7.33 8.15 1.06
N SER A 476 7.88 7.07 1.64
CA SER A 476 7.14 6.17 2.55
C SER A 476 6.80 6.82 3.90
N ILE A 477 7.67 7.71 4.40
CA ILE A 477 7.42 8.48 5.64
C ILE A 477 6.40 9.59 5.35
N LEU A 478 6.55 10.31 4.24
CA LEU A 478 5.61 11.36 3.83
C LEU A 478 4.21 10.79 3.55
N MET A 479 4.12 9.61 2.92
CA MET A 479 2.86 8.88 2.76
C MET A 479 2.28 8.44 4.11
N GLY A 480 3.10 8.00 5.07
CA GLY A 480 2.64 7.70 6.44
C GLY A 480 2.08 8.94 7.16
N ILE A 481 2.69 10.11 6.99
CA ILE A 481 2.22 11.38 7.58
C ILE A 481 0.92 11.84 6.92
N SER A 482 0.87 11.88 5.57
CA SER A 482 -0.30 12.35 4.83
C SER A 482 -1.50 11.40 4.98
N ASN A 483 -1.27 10.09 5.00
CA ASN A 483 -2.30 9.09 5.27
C ASN A 483 -2.73 9.12 6.74
N GLY A 484 -1.81 9.35 7.68
CA GLY A 484 -2.12 9.61 9.09
C GLY A 484 -3.12 10.76 9.24
N ILE A 485 -2.79 11.93 8.73
CA ILE A 485 -3.68 13.10 8.77
C ILE A 485 -4.99 12.83 8.00
N GLY A 486 -4.93 12.13 6.86
CA GLY A 486 -6.10 11.65 6.13
C GLY A 486 -7.05 10.79 6.98
N THR A 487 -6.52 9.94 7.86
CA THR A 487 -7.33 9.06 8.71
C THR A 487 -8.04 9.79 9.86
N ILE A 488 -7.63 11.02 10.19
CA ILE A 488 -8.40 11.91 11.07
C ILE A 488 -9.77 12.25 10.43
N ALA A 489 -9.85 12.34 9.10
CA ALA A 489 -11.13 12.48 8.41
C ALA A 489 -12.05 11.26 8.61
N GLY A 490 -11.47 10.06 8.81
CA GLY A 490 -12.21 8.84 9.14
C GLY A 490 -12.74 8.79 10.58
N LEU A 491 -12.17 9.58 11.49
CA LEU A 491 -12.69 9.81 12.84
C LEU A 491 -13.81 10.85 12.84
N LEU A 492 -13.60 11.96 12.12
CA LEU A 492 -14.52 13.10 12.11
C LEU A 492 -15.75 12.89 11.23
N CYS A 493 -15.63 12.14 10.13
CA CYS A 493 -16.75 11.90 9.21
C CYS A 493 -17.91 11.15 9.91
N PRO A 494 -17.71 9.99 10.59
CA PRO A 494 -18.81 9.32 11.30
C PRO A 494 -19.52 10.21 12.33
N ILE A 495 -18.80 11.06 13.07
CA ILE A 495 -19.41 12.01 14.00
C ILE A 495 -20.29 13.01 13.24
N ALA A 496 -19.72 13.70 12.24
CA ALA A 496 -20.43 14.75 11.51
C ALA A 496 -21.67 14.20 10.78
N ILE A 497 -21.53 13.08 10.07
CA ILE A 497 -22.63 12.50 9.30
C ILE A 497 -23.74 11.97 10.24
N ASN A 498 -23.40 11.22 11.30
CA ASN A 498 -24.41 10.72 12.25
C ASN A 498 -25.11 11.83 13.07
N ILE A 499 -24.52 13.02 13.18
CA ILE A 499 -25.22 14.21 13.72
C ILE A 499 -26.21 14.78 12.70
N ILE A 500 -25.78 15.00 11.45
CA ILE A 500 -26.63 15.59 10.40
C ILE A 500 -27.85 14.70 10.08
N ILE A 501 -27.66 13.36 10.03
CA ILE A 501 -28.75 12.42 9.68
C ILE A 501 -29.64 12.02 10.86
N ARG A 502 -29.49 12.60 12.07
CA ARG A 502 -30.30 12.23 13.27
C ARG A 502 -31.81 12.20 12.99
N HIS A 503 -32.30 13.21 12.27
CA HIS A 503 -33.73 13.34 11.94
C HIS A 503 -34.18 12.40 10.79
N LYS A 504 -33.29 11.55 10.27
CA LYS A 504 -33.51 10.58 9.17
C LYS A 504 -34.16 11.19 7.91
N THR A 505 -34.08 12.51 7.72
CA THR A 505 -34.73 13.21 6.60
C THR A 505 -33.93 13.10 5.31
N ARG A 506 -34.61 13.26 4.17
CA ARG A 506 -33.96 13.40 2.87
C ARG A 506 -33.14 14.69 2.75
N GLN A 507 -33.53 15.75 3.48
CA GLN A 507 -32.84 17.04 3.46
C GLN A 507 -31.48 16.97 4.16
N SER A 508 -31.37 16.20 5.25
CA SER A 508 -30.10 15.89 5.93
C SER A 508 -29.04 15.37 4.96
N TRP A 509 -29.40 14.49 4.02
CA TRP A 509 -28.45 14.00 3.00
C TRP A 509 -27.99 15.08 2.00
N SER A 510 -28.78 16.13 1.78
CA SER A 510 -28.37 17.28 0.97
C SER A 510 -27.21 18.02 1.64
N GLU A 511 -27.34 18.29 2.94
CA GLU A 511 -26.33 18.94 3.78
C GLU A 511 -25.02 18.14 3.83
N VAL A 512 -25.12 16.81 3.94
CA VAL A 512 -23.98 15.88 3.86
C VAL A 512 -23.17 16.05 2.56
N PHE A 513 -23.83 16.07 1.40
CA PHE A 513 -23.12 16.19 0.12
C PHE A 513 -22.67 17.63 -0.20
N ILE A 514 -23.32 18.65 0.36
CA ILE A 514 -22.84 20.04 0.30
C ILE A 514 -21.55 20.18 1.12
N LEU A 515 -21.49 19.65 2.34
CA LEU A 515 -20.28 19.62 3.17
C LEU A 515 -19.13 18.89 2.46
N ALA A 516 -19.42 17.72 1.88
CA ALA A 516 -18.49 16.93 1.08
C ALA A 516 -17.88 17.73 -0.10
N ALA A 517 -18.72 18.46 -0.84
CA ALA A 517 -18.29 19.30 -1.96
C ALA A 517 -17.43 20.50 -1.51
N VAL A 518 -17.83 21.20 -0.44
CA VAL A 518 -17.06 22.34 0.12
C VAL A 518 -15.66 21.89 0.55
N ILE A 519 -15.54 20.74 1.22
CA ILE A 519 -14.25 20.16 1.62
C ILE A 519 -13.37 19.87 0.39
N HIS A 520 -13.93 19.33 -0.70
CA HIS A 520 -13.17 19.15 -1.94
C HIS A 520 -12.74 20.48 -2.59
N TYR A 521 -13.61 21.49 -2.68
CA TYR A 521 -13.23 22.78 -3.27
C TYR A 521 -12.09 23.47 -2.50
N ILE A 522 -12.10 23.42 -1.17
CA ILE A 522 -10.99 23.94 -0.34
C ILE A 522 -9.68 23.21 -0.68
N GLY A 523 -9.73 21.87 -0.77
CA GLY A 523 -8.56 21.07 -1.15
C GLY A 523 -8.06 21.34 -2.58
N VAL A 524 -8.98 21.54 -3.54
CA VAL A 524 -8.66 21.89 -4.94
C VAL A 524 -7.96 23.24 -5.04
N ILE A 525 -8.46 24.26 -4.33
CA ILE A 525 -7.88 25.61 -4.32
C ILE A 525 -6.49 25.55 -3.68
N PHE A 526 -6.36 24.94 -2.50
CA PHE A 526 -5.09 24.87 -1.77
C PHE A 526 -4.02 24.09 -2.56
N TYR A 527 -4.37 22.94 -3.14
CA TYR A 527 -3.45 22.16 -3.97
C TYR A 527 -3.09 22.86 -5.28
N GLY A 528 -4.07 23.49 -5.94
CA GLY A 528 -3.87 24.24 -7.18
C GLY A 528 -2.88 25.40 -7.03
N ILE A 529 -2.86 26.04 -5.85
CA ILE A 529 -1.86 27.06 -5.50
C ILE A 529 -0.53 26.38 -5.12
N PHE A 530 -0.49 25.61 -4.03
CA PHE A 530 0.75 25.29 -3.32
C PHE A 530 1.48 24.00 -3.73
N ALA A 531 0.87 23.12 -4.54
CA ALA A 531 1.55 21.89 -4.95
C ALA A 531 2.75 22.17 -5.89
N SER A 532 3.83 21.41 -5.70
CA SER A 532 4.90 21.23 -6.69
C SER A 532 5.03 19.75 -7.03
N GLY A 533 5.56 19.44 -8.22
CA GLY A 533 5.98 18.10 -8.65
C GLY A 533 7.47 18.06 -9.01
N GLU A 534 8.27 18.92 -8.38
CA GLU A 534 9.73 19.00 -8.50
C GLU A 534 10.41 18.56 -7.20
N LEU A 535 11.59 17.95 -7.35
CA LEU A 535 12.40 17.44 -6.24
C LEU A 535 12.70 18.56 -5.23
N GLN A 536 12.47 18.31 -3.95
CA GLN A 536 12.72 19.29 -2.91
C GLN A 536 14.20 19.28 -2.48
N PRO A 537 14.84 20.44 -2.20
CA PRO A 537 16.28 20.49 -1.88
C PRO A 537 16.70 19.62 -0.69
N TRP A 538 15.81 19.43 0.31
CA TRP A 538 16.05 18.57 1.47
C TRP A 538 15.90 17.06 1.19
N ALA A 539 15.48 16.67 -0.03
CA ALA A 539 15.35 15.29 -0.46
C ALA A 539 16.61 14.75 -1.18
N GLU A 540 17.53 15.63 -1.57
CA GLU A 540 18.84 15.27 -2.13
C GLU A 540 19.74 14.66 -1.03
N PRO A 541 20.66 13.72 -1.38
CA PRO A 541 21.69 13.29 -0.46
C PRO A 541 22.65 14.46 -0.17
N LYS A 542 23.09 14.58 1.08
CA LYS A 542 24.17 15.53 1.41
C LYS A 542 25.50 14.90 1.00
N VAL A 543 26.37 15.67 0.36
CA VAL A 543 27.71 15.24 -0.07
C VAL A 543 28.54 14.63 1.08
N GLU A 544 28.31 15.09 2.31
CA GLU A 544 28.92 14.55 3.54
C GLU A 544 28.50 13.10 3.85
N GLU A 545 27.24 12.70 3.55
CA GLU A 545 26.80 11.30 3.70
C GLU A 545 27.45 10.39 2.65
N ASP A 546 27.59 10.89 1.41
CA ASP A 546 28.21 10.13 0.33
C ASP A 546 29.72 9.94 0.58
N GLN A 547 30.42 10.97 1.07
CA GLN A 547 31.84 10.88 1.46
C GLN A 547 32.07 9.85 2.58
N GLN A 548 31.26 9.89 3.65
CA GLN A 548 31.36 8.89 4.73
C GLN A 548 31.04 7.46 4.24
N MET A 549 30.12 7.31 3.28
CA MET A 549 29.81 6.01 2.70
C MET A 549 30.88 5.52 1.72
N ASP A 550 31.57 6.39 0.99
CA ASP A 550 32.71 6.00 0.16
C ASP A 550 33.89 5.52 1.01
N GLU A 551 34.22 6.19 2.12
CA GLU A 551 35.22 5.70 3.08
C GLU A 551 34.84 4.31 3.64
N VAL A 552 33.59 4.13 4.09
CA VAL A 552 33.09 2.84 4.60
C VAL A 552 33.04 1.75 3.51
N ASN A 553 32.83 2.10 2.25
CA ASN A 553 32.85 1.14 1.13
C ASN A 553 34.27 0.79 0.69
N VAL A 554 35.22 1.74 0.74
CA VAL A 554 36.66 1.46 0.58
C VAL A 554 37.14 0.52 1.68
N ASP A 555 36.75 0.77 2.94
CA ASP A 555 37.15 -0.04 4.08
C ASP A 555 36.51 -1.44 4.11
N LYS A 556 35.32 -1.61 3.50
CA LYS A 556 34.77 -2.95 3.19
C LYS A 556 35.50 -3.65 2.04
N LYS A 557 35.89 -2.93 0.99
CA LYS A 557 36.67 -3.49 -0.13
C LYS A 557 38.08 -3.90 0.30
N SER A 558 38.74 -3.11 1.16
CA SER A 558 40.06 -3.45 1.70
C SER A 558 40.01 -4.73 2.55
N LYS A 559 39.01 -4.83 3.45
CA LYS A 559 38.79 -6.03 4.29
C LYS A 559 38.41 -7.26 3.48
N LEU A 560 37.64 -7.11 2.38
CA LEU A 560 37.32 -8.23 1.48
C LEU A 560 38.55 -8.67 0.65
N SER A 561 39.39 -7.73 0.19
CA SER A 561 40.65 -8.01 -0.51
C SER A 561 41.66 -8.74 0.40
N SER A 562 41.75 -8.33 1.66
CA SER A 562 42.60 -8.93 2.70
C SER A 562 42.27 -10.40 3.01
N TYR A 563 41.05 -10.85 2.69
CA TYR A 563 40.64 -12.27 2.81
C TYR A 563 40.84 -13.09 1.53
N GLY A 564 41.20 -12.46 0.40
CA GLY A 564 41.37 -13.12 -0.90
C GLY A 564 42.83 -13.38 -1.32
N SER A 565 43.80 -13.03 -0.47
CA SER A 565 45.23 -12.90 -0.85
C SER A 565 46.18 -13.82 -0.07
N VAL A 566 45.71 -15.00 0.36
CA VAL A 566 46.57 -16.06 0.91
C VAL A 566 46.83 -17.14 -0.15
N GLU A 567 48.00 -17.03 -0.77
CA GLU A 567 48.79 -18.07 -1.45
C GLU A 567 48.12 -19.00 -2.48
N GLN A 568 48.46 -18.76 -3.76
CA GLN A 568 48.51 -19.82 -4.76
C GLN A 568 49.88 -19.81 -5.45
N SER A 569 50.83 -20.61 -4.94
CA SER A 569 52.13 -20.82 -5.60
C SER A 569 52.56 -22.30 -5.60
N SER A 570 53.36 -22.64 -6.60
CA SER A 570 53.79 -23.97 -7.06
C SER A 570 54.24 -25.01 -6.01
N GLY A 571 53.54 -26.14 -5.92
CA GLY A 571 53.81 -27.31 -6.80
C GLY A 571 54.86 -28.37 -6.39
N LYS A 572 54.40 -29.64 -6.43
CA LYS A 572 55.15 -30.94 -6.41
C LYS A 572 55.75 -31.42 -5.08
N GLY A 573 55.40 -32.65 -4.66
CA GLY A 573 56.10 -33.40 -3.59
C GLY A 573 55.34 -34.65 -3.12
N PHE A 574 55.91 -35.84 -3.27
CA PHE A 574 55.27 -37.14 -2.94
C PHE A 574 55.55 -37.58 -1.47
N VAL A 575 54.47 -37.94 -0.75
CA VAL A 575 54.35 -39.12 0.17
C VAL A 575 55.06 -39.13 1.57
N ASN A 576 54.28 -39.63 2.56
CA ASN A 576 54.61 -40.33 3.84
C ASN A 576 54.85 -39.61 5.20
N ALA A 577 53.91 -39.88 6.12
CA ALA A 577 54.03 -40.48 7.48
C ALA A 577 54.84 -39.84 8.65
N GLY A 578 54.23 -39.87 9.86
CA GLY A 578 54.79 -39.43 11.17
C GLY A 578 53.96 -38.28 11.80
N LEU A 579 53.03 -38.41 12.76
CA LEU A 579 52.83 -39.22 13.99
C LEU A 579 53.49 -38.61 15.26
N ASN A 580 52.65 -38.21 16.25
CA ASN A 580 52.94 -37.70 17.62
C ASN A 580 53.55 -36.28 17.75
N THR A 581 53.40 -35.51 18.85
CA THR A 581 52.89 -35.75 20.25
C THR A 581 51.84 -34.72 20.73
N LYS A 582 51.29 -34.88 21.95
CA LYS A 582 50.33 -33.96 22.61
C LYS A 582 50.82 -33.40 23.98
N SER A 583 50.61 -32.09 24.18
CA SER A 583 50.28 -31.31 25.42
C SER A 583 50.55 -31.83 26.85
N SER A 584 51.07 -30.96 27.74
CA SER A 584 50.36 -30.51 28.98
C SER A 584 50.99 -29.32 29.76
N ALA A 585 50.17 -28.30 30.05
CA ALA A 585 50.03 -27.47 31.27
C ALA A 585 51.16 -26.59 31.89
N GLY A 586 50.74 -25.39 32.37
CA GLY A 586 51.44 -24.40 33.24
C GLY A 586 52.05 -23.18 32.51
N ASP A 587 52.36 -22.01 33.11
CA ASP A 587 51.98 -21.30 34.37
C ASP A 587 52.63 -19.88 34.33
N ALA A 588 52.25 -18.77 35.00
CA ALA A 588 51.17 -18.42 35.95
C ALA A 588 50.69 -16.93 35.79
N GLU A 589 50.81 -16.06 36.82
CA GLU A 589 50.25 -14.68 36.96
C GLU A 589 51.33 -13.67 37.51
N PRO A 590 51.10 -12.34 37.82
CA PRO A 590 49.85 -11.53 37.89
C PRO A 590 49.83 -10.00 37.48
N ALA A 591 48.64 -9.56 37.01
CA ALA A 591 47.91 -8.31 37.38
C ALA A 591 48.45 -6.87 36.97
N PRO A 592 47.83 -5.72 37.37
CA PRO A 592 46.99 -4.85 36.49
C PRO A 592 47.34 -3.33 36.63
N PRO A 593 46.44 -2.31 36.42
CA PRO A 593 45.21 -2.13 35.60
C PRO A 593 45.47 -1.15 34.40
N THR A 594 44.56 -0.74 33.50
CA THR A 594 43.26 0.00 33.61
C THR A 594 42.54 -0.02 32.21
N ASP A 595 41.36 0.56 31.90
CA ASP A 595 40.29 1.27 32.64
C ASP A 595 38.90 1.15 31.93
N ASN A 596 37.82 1.67 32.53
CA ASN A 596 36.43 1.77 31.99
C ASN A 596 35.55 2.64 32.95
N PRO A 597 34.23 2.87 32.76
CA PRO A 597 33.36 2.94 31.58
C PRO A 597 32.74 4.38 31.43
N THR A 598 31.45 4.70 31.14
CA THR A 598 30.12 4.28 31.69
C THR A 598 28.97 4.49 30.69
N ASN A 599 27.89 3.69 30.85
CA ASN A 599 26.61 3.79 30.13
C ASN A 599 25.54 4.51 31.00
N PRO A 600 24.84 5.56 30.52
CA PRO A 600 24.01 6.45 31.36
C PRO A 600 22.57 5.96 31.62
N PHE A 601 22.37 4.69 32.03
CA PHE A 601 21.06 4.17 32.41
C PHE A 601 21.09 3.22 33.63
N LEU A 602 21.16 3.78 34.84
CA LEU A 602 20.68 3.18 36.10
C LEU A 602 20.71 4.24 37.22
N ALA A 603 19.59 4.49 37.90
CA ALA A 603 19.41 5.61 38.84
C ALA A 603 19.17 5.16 40.30
N LYS A 604 19.55 6.01 41.27
CA LYS A 604 19.15 5.96 42.71
C LYS A 604 19.52 7.30 43.43
N PRO A 605 19.09 7.59 44.69
CA PRO A 605 18.19 8.74 44.90
C PRO A 605 18.61 9.73 46.02
N ALA A 606 17.90 10.88 46.09
CA ALA A 606 17.66 11.78 47.24
C ALA A 606 18.90 12.31 48.03
N VAL A 607 18.98 13.59 48.41
CA VAL A 607 18.10 14.29 49.38
C VAL A 607 18.07 15.82 49.11
N ALA A 608 17.08 16.49 49.70
CA ALA A 608 16.67 17.88 49.47
C ALA A 608 17.69 19.01 49.76
N ALA A 609 17.51 20.14 49.06
CA ALA A 609 17.49 21.47 49.66
C ALA A 609 16.67 22.49 48.83
N THR A 610 15.85 23.29 49.52
CA THR A 610 15.33 24.65 49.17
C THR A 610 14.91 25.00 47.73
N ASN A 611 13.62 25.27 47.55
CA ASN A 611 13.01 25.90 46.38
C ASN A 611 12.61 27.37 46.67
N PRO A 612 13.16 28.38 45.98
CA PRO A 612 12.64 29.75 45.98
C PRO A 612 11.73 30.04 44.77
N PHE A 613 10.79 30.99 44.93
CA PHE A 613 9.87 31.53 43.90
C PHE A 613 8.64 30.68 43.49
N VAL A 614 7.75 30.37 44.45
CA VAL A 614 6.30 30.47 44.24
C VAL A 614 5.61 30.96 45.51
N THR A 615 5.07 32.20 45.50
CA THR A 615 3.86 32.67 46.25
C THR A 615 3.58 34.12 45.88
N SER A 616 2.29 34.48 45.76
CA SER A 616 1.71 35.80 45.40
C SER A 616 2.15 36.39 44.04
N GLU A 617 1.25 36.96 43.23
CA GLU A 617 -0.21 37.15 43.38
C GLU A 617 -1.02 36.29 42.40
#